data_AF-A0A9D4ZWV8-F1
#
_entry.id   AF-A0A9D4ZWV8-F1
#
_cell.length_a   1.000
_cell.length_b   1.000
_cell.length_c   1.000
_cell.angle_alpha   90.00
_cell.angle_beta   90.00
_cell.angle_gamma   90.00
#
_symmetry.space_group_name_H-M   'P 1'
#
loop_
_entity.id
_entity.type
_entity.pdbx_description
1 polymer ?
#
loop_
_entity_poly.entity_id
_entity_poly.type
_entity_poly.pdbx_seq_one_letter_code
_entity_poly.pdbx_strand_id
1 'polypeptide(L)'
;MKERSIGMYQYGFVVTVIVMLALSCGASSEQLSSRECENLGFTGLALCSDCNTLSEYVKDKELVSDCLKCCAEDSNDATTKITYSGALLEVCMRKLVFYPEIVGFIEDEKDQFPSVKVQYVFNSPPKLIMLDDVGQHKETIRIDNWKREHILQYLREKVKPSVGAA
;
A
#
# COMPACT_ATOMS: atom_id res chain seq x y z
N MET A 1 63.09 11.16 -30.40
CA MET A 1 61.67 11.56 -30.52
C MET A 1 60.70 10.37 -30.36
N LYS A 2 60.98 9.39 -29.49
CA LYS A 2 60.11 8.19 -29.31
C LYS A 2 59.59 8.03 -27.87
N GLU A 3 60.35 8.50 -26.88
CA GLU A 3 59.93 8.49 -25.46
C GLU A 3 58.79 9.46 -25.12
N ARG A 4 58.70 10.61 -25.82
CA ARG A 4 57.66 11.62 -25.56
C ARG A 4 56.26 11.17 -26.00
N SER A 5 56.18 10.22 -26.93
CA SER A 5 54.91 9.70 -27.45
C SER A 5 54.29 8.64 -26.51
N ILE A 6 55.12 7.87 -25.79
CA ILE A 6 54.66 6.81 -24.88
C ILE A 6 53.98 7.41 -23.64
N GLY A 7 54.54 8.49 -23.09
CA GLY A 7 53.94 9.21 -21.96
C GLY A 7 52.58 9.81 -22.26
N MET A 8 52.34 10.29 -23.50
CA MET A 8 51.05 10.87 -23.90
C MET A 8 49.95 9.81 -24.02
N TYR A 9 50.28 8.62 -24.56
CA TYR A 9 49.36 7.49 -24.65
C TYR A 9 49.04 6.90 -23.28
N GLN A 10 50.03 6.85 -22.39
CA GLN A 10 49.84 6.38 -21.02
C GLN A 10 48.99 7.36 -20.19
N TYR A 11 49.18 8.66 -20.36
CA TYR A 11 48.35 9.68 -19.70
C TYR A 11 46.92 9.69 -20.23
N GLY A 12 46.73 9.57 -21.55
CA GLY A 12 45.41 9.44 -22.17
C GLY A 12 44.65 8.21 -21.68
N PHE A 13 45.34 7.05 -21.60
CA PHE A 13 44.75 5.81 -21.10
C PHE A 13 44.32 5.92 -19.63
N VAL A 14 45.16 6.51 -18.77
CA VAL A 14 44.84 6.73 -17.36
C VAL A 14 43.63 7.66 -17.21
N VAL A 15 43.56 8.75 -17.98
CA VAL A 15 42.41 9.67 -17.94
C VAL A 15 41.12 8.97 -18.41
N THR A 16 41.17 8.17 -19.48
CA THR A 16 40.00 7.38 -19.92
C THR A 16 39.57 6.34 -18.90
N VAL A 17 40.50 5.69 -18.20
CA VAL A 17 40.17 4.72 -17.14
C VAL A 17 39.51 5.42 -15.94
N ILE A 18 40.01 6.60 -15.55
CA ILE A 18 39.42 7.40 -14.46
C ILE A 18 38.00 7.87 -14.81
N VAL A 19 37.79 8.33 -16.05
CA VAL A 19 36.45 8.77 -16.52
C VAL A 19 35.48 7.59 -16.57
N MET A 20 35.92 6.42 -17.03
CA MET A 20 35.10 5.20 -17.06
C MET A 20 34.76 4.68 -15.66
N LEU A 21 35.70 4.78 -14.70
CA LEU A 21 35.46 4.48 -13.28
C LEU A 21 34.42 5.43 -12.67
N ALA A 22 34.50 6.74 -12.96
CA ALA A 22 33.52 7.71 -12.46
C ALA A 22 32.11 7.49 -13.04
N LEU A 23 32.01 7.04 -14.30
CA LEU A 23 30.74 6.70 -14.97
C LEU A 23 30.10 5.39 -14.47
N SER A 24 30.87 4.51 -13.84
CA SER A 24 30.36 3.26 -13.25
C SER A 24 29.72 3.43 -11.87
N CYS A 25 29.80 4.63 -11.26
CA CYS A 25 29.07 4.98 -10.05
C CYS A 25 27.64 5.42 -10.42
N GLY A 26 26.86 4.51 -11.01
CA GLY A 26 25.44 4.70 -11.23
C GLY A 26 24.69 4.73 -9.90
N ALA A 27 23.71 5.62 -9.79
CA ALA A 27 22.83 5.88 -8.65
C ALA A 27 22.51 4.62 -7.82
N SER A 28 23.33 4.37 -6.79
CA SER A 28 22.92 3.58 -5.65
C SER A 28 22.00 4.49 -4.85
N SER A 29 20.79 4.01 -4.54
CA SER A 29 20.00 4.56 -3.45
C SER A 29 20.82 4.40 -2.16
N GLU A 30 21.61 5.42 -1.81
CA GLU A 30 22.30 5.51 -0.52
C GLU A 30 21.24 5.54 0.57
N GLN A 31 20.97 4.37 1.15
CA GLN A 31 20.23 4.24 2.39
C GLN A 31 21.14 4.82 3.49
N LEU A 32 20.75 5.97 4.05
CA LEU A 32 21.46 6.58 5.17
C LEU A 32 21.38 5.66 6.39
N SER A 33 22.39 5.69 7.26
CA SER A 33 22.32 4.94 8.51
C SER A 33 21.24 5.52 9.43
N SER A 34 20.68 4.70 10.33
CA SER A 34 19.64 5.15 11.26
C SER A 34 20.04 6.41 12.06
N ARG A 35 21.32 6.53 12.43
CA ARG A 35 21.86 7.69 13.14
C ARG A 35 21.90 8.95 12.29
N GLU A 36 22.17 8.84 10.99
CA GLU A 36 22.16 9.99 10.08
C GLU A 36 20.74 10.48 9.86
N CYS A 37 19.78 9.57 9.72
CA CYS A 37 18.36 9.90 9.67
C CYS A 37 17.89 10.61 10.95
N GLU A 38 18.28 10.11 12.12
CA GLU A 38 17.97 10.75 13.41
C GLU A 38 18.56 12.17 13.51
N ASN A 39 19.78 12.38 13.01
CA ASN A 39 20.42 13.71 12.98
C ASN A 39 19.70 14.69 12.05
N LEU A 40 19.07 14.19 10.98
CA LEU A 40 18.19 14.96 10.09
C LEU A 40 16.78 15.14 10.65
N GLY A 41 16.46 14.52 11.79
CA GLY A 41 15.16 14.58 12.45
C GLY A 41 14.16 13.50 12.03
N PHE A 42 14.58 12.50 11.24
CA PHE A 42 13.76 11.37 10.83
C PHE A 42 13.97 10.16 11.75
N THR A 43 12.90 9.46 12.10
CA THR A 43 12.96 8.28 12.98
C THR A 43 13.20 6.95 12.25
N GLY A 44 13.23 6.95 10.92
CA GLY A 44 13.35 5.72 10.14
C GLY A 44 12.06 4.87 10.08
N LEU A 45 10.95 5.37 10.66
CA LEU A 45 9.68 4.64 10.77
C LEU A 45 8.62 5.09 9.76
N ALA A 46 8.89 6.18 9.03
CA ALA A 46 7.98 6.70 8.01
C ALA A 46 7.97 5.77 6.80
N LEU A 47 6.81 5.56 6.21
CA LEU A 47 6.69 4.82 4.97
C LEU A 47 7.09 5.69 3.77
N CYS A 48 7.69 5.10 2.73
CA CYS A 48 8.10 5.87 1.56
C CYS A 48 6.89 6.49 0.83
N SER A 49 5.71 5.90 0.92
CA SER A 49 4.42 6.48 0.49
C SER A 49 4.07 7.78 1.23
N ASP A 50 4.39 7.90 2.51
CA ASP A 50 4.21 9.13 3.28
C ASP A 50 5.15 10.23 2.77
N CYS A 51 6.40 9.89 2.44
CA CYS A 51 7.36 10.83 1.85
C CYS A 51 6.92 11.31 0.46
N ASN A 52 6.29 10.44 -0.34
CA ASN A 52 5.72 10.85 -1.62
C ASN A 52 4.53 11.80 -1.45
N THR A 53 3.65 11.52 -0.48
CA THR A 53 2.54 12.42 -0.14
C THR A 53 3.06 13.77 0.37
N LEU A 54 4.12 13.77 1.17
CA LEU A 54 4.78 14.97 1.67
C LEU A 54 5.21 15.92 0.52
N SER A 55 5.62 15.37 -0.62
CA SER A 55 6.03 16.14 -1.80
C SER A 55 4.90 16.97 -2.43
N GLU A 56 3.63 16.62 -2.18
CA GLU A 56 2.48 17.36 -2.68
C GLU A 56 2.25 18.66 -1.89
N TYR A 57 2.64 18.68 -0.61
CA TYR A 57 2.37 19.79 0.31
C TYR A 57 3.63 20.62 0.62
N VAL A 58 4.81 20.01 0.58
CA VAL A 58 6.07 20.65 0.91
C VAL A 58 6.86 20.95 -0.36
N LYS A 59 7.18 22.23 -0.56
CA LYS A 59 7.96 22.71 -1.73
C LYS A 59 9.47 22.47 -1.57
N ASP A 60 9.90 22.03 -0.40
CA ASP A 60 11.29 21.75 -0.09
C ASP A 60 11.66 20.36 -0.63
N LYS A 61 12.38 20.37 -1.76
CA LYS A 61 12.81 19.15 -2.43
C LYS A 61 13.93 18.43 -1.68
N GLU A 62 14.71 19.15 -0.87
CA GLU A 62 15.79 18.58 -0.08
C GLU A 62 15.20 17.76 1.06
N LEU A 63 14.20 18.32 1.77
CA LEU A 63 13.49 17.62 2.83
C LEU A 63 12.78 16.35 2.33
N VAL A 64 12.14 16.40 1.15
CA VAL A 64 11.49 15.23 0.55
C VAL A 64 12.52 14.17 0.17
N SER A 65 13.67 14.59 -0.39
CA SER A 65 14.78 13.70 -0.70
C SER A 65 15.31 13.00 0.55
N ASP A 66 15.49 13.74 1.65
CA ASP A 66 16.02 13.17 2.89
C ASP A 66 15.00 12.24 3.56
N CYS A 67 13.71 12.56 3.47
CA CYS A 67 12.63 11.64 3.85
C CYS A 67 12.74 10.32 3.07
N LEU A 68 12.91 10.38 1.74
CA LEU A 68 13.01 9.19 0.88
C LEU A 68 14.28 8.37 1.13
N LYS A 69 15.37 8.98 1.62
CA LYS A 69 16.58 8.24 2.02
C LYS A 69 16.44 7.57 3.39
N CYS A 70 15.47 8.01 4.18
CA CYS A 70 15.26 7.59 5.57
C CYS A 70 13.95 6.83 5.78
N CYS A 71 13.18 6.56 4.73
CA CYS A 71 11.89 5.86 4.84
C CYS A 71 12.07 4.34 4.85
N ALA A 72 11.12 3.66 5.49
CA ALA A 72 10.94 2.24 5.34
C ALA A 72 10.16 1.96 4.06
N GLU A 73 10.65 1.01 3.26
CA GLU A 73 9.93 0.52 2.09
C GLU A 73 8.53 0.06 2.48
N ASP A 74 7.56 0.45 1.67
CA ASP A 74 6.17 0.01 1.82
C ASP A 74 6.11 -1.51 1.59
N SER A 75 6.19 -2.30 2.67
CA SER A 75 5.89 -3.72 2.58
C SER A 75 4.40 -3.88 2.28
N ASN A 76 4.07 -4.05 1.00
CA ASN A 76 2.71 -4.23 0.50
C ASN A 76 2.04 -5.55 0.98
N ASP A 77 2.67 -6.28 1.91
CA ASP A 77 2.29 -7.66 2.24
C ASP A 77 1.42 -7.80 3.50
N ALA A 78 1.27 -6.77 4.34
CA ALA A 78 0.50 -6.94 5.58
C ALA A 78 -0.95 -6.41 5.55
N THR A 79 -1.29 -5.45 4.67
CA THR A 79 -2.65 -4.85 4.72
C THR A 79 -3.22 -4.49 3.34
N THR A 80 -2.41 -4.25 2.31
CA THR A 80 -2.87 -3.83 0.97
C THR A 80 -3.15 -4.98 0.00
N LYS A 81 -2.70 -6.21 0.28
CA LYS A 81 -2.81 -7.36 -0.67
C LYS A 81 -3.68 -8.53 -0.19
N ILE A 82 -4.52 -8.35 0.82
CA ILE A 82 -5.53 -9.36 1.13
C ILE A 82 -6.81 -8.97 0.40
N THR A 83 -6.87 -9.33 -0.88
CA THR A 83 -8.11 -9.21 -1.67
C THR A 83 -8.89 -10.52 -1.57
N TYR A 84 -10.08 -10.44 -1.00
CA TYR A 84 -11.03 -11.54 -0.89
C TYR A 84 -11.81 -11.74 -2.18
N SER A 85 -12.16 -12.98 -2.49
CA SER A 85 -12.99 -13.30 -3.66
C SER A 85 -14.43 -12.81 -3.50
N GLY A 86 -14.88 -12.67 -2.25
CA GLY A 86 -16.21 -12.25 -1.86
C GLY A 86 -16.36 -12.13 -0.35
N ALA A 87 -17.57 -11.81 0.09
CA ALA A 87 -17.91 -11.76 1.51
C ALA A 87 -19.37 -12.19 1.77
N LEU A 88 -19.63 -12.73 2.96
CA LEU A 88 -20.98 -12.99 3.46
C LEU A 88 -21.29 -11.99 4.58
N LEU A 89 -22.32 -11.18 4.37
CA LEU A 89 -22.91 -10.35 5.43
C LEU A 89 -23.93 -11.21 6.19
N GLU A 90 -23.49 -11.77 7.32
CA GLU A 90 -24.36 -12.57 8.18
C GLU A 90 -25.07 -11.65 9.20
N VAL A 91 -26.39 -11.70 9.22
CA VAL A 91 -27.24 -10.85 10.09
C VAL A 91 -28.44 -11.62 10.62
N CYS A 92 -28.98 -11.22 11.77
CA CYS A 92 -30.26 -11.72 12.25
C CYS A 92 -31.41 -10.83 11.76
N MET A 93 -32.31 -11.39 10.96
CA MET A 93 -33.48 -10.68 10.41
C MET A 93 -34.27 -9.90 11.46
N ARG A 94 -34.49 -10.48 12.65
CA ARG A 94 -35.27 -9.85 13.73
C ARG A 94 -34.56 -8.71 14.45
N LYS A 95 -33.23 -8.64 14.36
CA LYS A 95 -32.43 -7.62 15.05
C LYS A 95 -32.00 -6.48 14.13
N LEU A 96 -32.24 -6.57 12.82
CA LEU A 96 -31.85 -5.53 11.85
C LEU A 96 -32.42 -4.14 12.16
N VAL A 97 -33.57 -4.06 12.82
CA VAL A 97 -34.16 -2.80 13.29
C VAL A 97 -33.22 -1.99 14.20
N PHE A 98 -32.30 -2.67 14.90
CA PHE A 98 -31.31 -2.00 15.76
C PHE A 98 -30.06 -1.53 15.01
N TYR A 99 -29.94 -1.86 13.71
CA TYR A 99 -28.78 -1.60 12.89
C TYR A 99 -29.17 -0.86 11.60
N PRO A 100 -29.68 0.37 11.69
CA PRO A 100 -30.18 1.13 10.54
C PRO A 100 -29.10 1.35 9.47
N GLU A 101 -27.83 1.50 9.87
CA GLU A 101 -26.69 1.61 8.96
C GLU A 101 -26.50 0.36 8.09
N ILE A 102 -26.70 -0.83 8.68
CA ILE A 102 -26.60 -2.11 7.98
C ILE A 102 -27.79 -2.31 7.04
N VAL A 103 -29.01 -1.94 7.48
CA VAL A 103 -30.20 -1.99 6.63
C VAL A 103 -30.03 -1.08 5.42
N GLY A 104 -29.57 0.15 5.64
CA GLY A 104 -29.25 1.09 4.58
C GLY A 104 -28.28 0.52 3.56
N PHE A 105 -27.18 -0.08 4.02
CA PHE A 105 -26.25 -0.77 3.13
C PHE A 105 -26.90 -1.90 2.32
N ILE A 106 -27.73 -2.74 2.96
CA ILE A 106 -28.39 -3.88 2.30
C ILE A 106 -29.37 -3.40 1.21
N GLU A 107 -30.09 -2.31 1.45
CA GLU A 107 -31.13 -1.80 0.55
C GLU A 107 -30.58 -0.92 -0.57
N ASP A 108 -29.63 -0.03 -0.27
CA ASP A 108 -29.23 1.03 -1.19
C ASP A 108 -27.94 0.71 -1.98
N GLU A 109 -26.97 0.01 -1.37
CA GLU A 109 -25.63 -0.14 -1.98
C GLU A 109 -25.15 -1.58 -2.19
N LYS A 110 -25.80 -2.57 -1.60
CA LYS A 110 -25.40 -3.99 -1.70
C LYS A 110 -25.24 -4.48 -3.13
N ASP A 111 -26.05 -3.97 -4.06
CA ASP A 111 -26.03 -4.35 -5.48
C ASP A 111 -24.75 -3.89 -6.20
N GLN A 112 -24.03 -2.91 -5.65
CA GLN A 112 -22.71 -2.49 -6.14
C GLN A 112 -21.63 -3.57 -5.90
N PHE A 113 -21.92 -4.57 -5.04
CA PHE A 113 -20.99 -5.63 -4.66
C PHE A 113 -21.58 -7.02 -4.95
N PRO A 114 -21.51 -7.52 -6.20
CA PRO A 114 -22.08 -8.83 -6.58
C PRO A 114 -21.43 -10.02 -5.88
N SER A 115 -20.16 -9.89 -5.51
CA SER A 115 -19.38 -10.88 -4.75
C SER A 115 -19.73 -10.93 -3.26
N VAL A 116 -20.53 -9.98 -2.77
CA VAL A 116 -21.05 -9.99 -1.41
C VAL A 116 -22.43 -10.66 -1.41
N LYS A 117 -22.73 -11.49 -0.42
CA LYS A 117 -24.07 -12.08 -0.23
C LYS A 117 -24.57 -11.84 1.18
N VAL A 118 -25.87 -11.65 1.35
CA VAL A 118 -26.49 -11.49 2.67
C VAL A 118 -27.01 -12.85 3.14
N GLN A 119 -26.67 -13.23 4.36
CA GLN A 119 -27.13 -14.47 4.98
C GLN A 119 -27.87 -14.17 6.27
N TYR A 120 -29.12 -14.64 6.36
CA TYR A 120 -29.94 -14.43 7.54
C TYR A 120 -29.82 -15.61 8.49
N VAL A 121 -29.15 -15.41 9.63
CA VAL A 121 -28.92 -16.45 10.64
C VAL A 121 -29.53 -16.01 11.97
N PHE A 122 -30.31 -16.90 12.57
CA PHE A 122 -30.99 -16.60 13.82
C PHE A 122 -30.00 -16.27 14.94
N ASN A 123 -30.28 -15.19 15.66
CA ASN A 123 -29.48 -14.68 16.79
C ASN A 123 -28.03 -14.29 16.43
N SER A 124 -27.67 -14.21 15.15
CA SER A 124 -26.35 -13.76 14.73
C SER A 124 -26.23 -12.23 14.81
N PRO A 125 -25.14 -11.70 15.40
CA PRO A 125 -24.81 -10.28 15.30
C PRO A 125 -24.32 -9.94 13.87
N PRO A 126 -24.50 -8.70 13.39
CA PRO A 126 -23.98 -8.29 12.10
C PRO A 126 -22.46 -8.51 11.98
N LYS A 127 -22.07 -9.34 11.02
CA LYS A 127 -20.66 -9.63 10.74
C LYS A 127 -20.42 -9.87 9.26
N LEU A 128 -19.23 -9.51 8.79
CA LEU A 128 -18.71 -9.89 7.49
C LEU A 128 -17.85 -11.13 7.63
N ILE A 129 -18.13 -12.14 6.82
CA ILE A 129 -17.31 -13.35 6.69
C ILE A 129 -16.63 -13.27 5.33
N MET A 130 -15.32 -13.06 5.32
CA MET A 130 -14.54 -12.89 4.11
C MET A 130 -14.21 -14.25 3.49
N LEU A 131 -14.34 -14.36 2.17
CA LEU A 131 -14.16 -15.60 1.44
C LEU A 131 -12.84 -15.62 0.66
N ASP A 132 -12.17 -16.77 0.66
CA ASP A 132 -11.02 -17.03 -0.20
C ASP A 132 -11.45 -17.39 -1.64
N ASP A 133 -10.49 -17.60 -2.55
CA ASP A 133 -10.77 -17.92 -3.96
C ASP A 133 -11.56 -19.23 -4.17
N VAL A 134 -11.62 -20.10 -3.16
CA VAL A 134 -12.36 -21.38 -3.17
C VAL A 134 -13.73 -21.23 -2.48
N GLY A 135 -14.05 -20.04 -1.98
CA GLY A 135 -15.28 -19.75 -1.26
C GLY A 135 -15.29 -20.23 0.20
N GLN A 136 -14.14 -20.58 0.76
CA GLN A 136 -14.01 -20.94 2.18
C GLN A 136 -13.85 -19.69 3.05
N HIS A 137 -14.24 -19.82 4.32
CA HIS A 137 -14.16 -18.74 5.29
C HIS A 137 -12.70 -18.46 5.65
N LYS A 138 -12.25 -17.25 5.38
CA LYS A 138 -10.89 -16.80 5.67
C LYS A 138 -10.82 -15.91 6.91
N GLU A 139 -11.73 -14.97 7.03
CA GLU A 139 -11.76 -14.01 8.14
C GLU A 139 -13.21 -13.71 8.53
N THR A 140 -13.45 -13.32 9.80
CA THR A 140 -14.76 -12.86 10.26
C THR A 140 -14.61 -11.58 11.06
N ILE A 141 -15.37 -10.55 10.69
CA ILE A 141 -15.28 -9.20 11.23
C ILE A 141 -16.65 -8.78 11.71
N ARG A 142 -16.74 -8.36 12.98
CA ARG A 142 -17.98 -7.82 13.53
C ARG A 142 -18.16 -6.36 13.10
N ILE A 143 -19.37 -6.04 12.65
CA ILE A 143 -19.70 -4.71 12.12
C ILE A 143 -20.88 -4.05 12.85
N ASP A 144 -21.21 -4.53 14.04
CA ASP A 144 -22.33 -4.03 14.86
C ASP A 144 -22.31 -2.51 15.09
N ASN A 145 -21.11 -1.91 15.09
CA ASN A 145 -20.88 -0.49 15.36
C ASN A 145 -20.32 0.26 14.15
N TRP A 146 -20.44 -0.31 12.96
CA TRP A 146 -19.98 0.34 11.73
C TRP A 146 -21.05 1.24 11.16
N LYS A 147 -20.60 2.34 10.56
CA LYS A 147 -21.45 3.18 9.72
C LYS A 147 -21.43 2.68 8.28
N ARG A 148 -22.42 3.10 7.51
CA ARG A 148 -22.55 2.72 6.09
C ARG A 148 -21.27 2.99 5.28
N GLU A 149 -20.67 4.17 5.45
CA GLU A 149 -19.46 4.58 4.74
C GLU A 149 -18.26 3.67 5.03
N HIS A 150 -18.14 3.15 6.25
CA HIS A 150 -17.05 2.24 6.63
C HIS A 150 -17.21 0.88 5.95
N ILE A 151 -18.45 0.39 5.82
CA ILE A 151 -18.76 -0.87 5.13
C ILE A 151 -18.39 -0.73 3.65
N LEU A 152 -18.78 0.37 3.03
CA LEU A 152 -18.49 0.65 1.62
C LEU A 152 -16.99 0.74 1.37
N GLN A 153 -16.27 1.52 2.18
CA GLN A 153 -14.82 1.68 2.05
C GLN A 153 -14.12 0.32 2.22
N TYR A 154 -14.45 -0.40 3.27
CA TYR A 154 -13.82 -1.69 3.55
C TYR A 154 -14.05 -2.70 2.42
N LEU A 155 -15.29 -2.82 1.92
CA LEU A 155 -15.59 -3.75 0.83
C LEU A 155 -14.91 -3.36 -0.48
N ARG A 156 -14.79 -2.07 -0.80
CA ARG A 156 -14.06 -1.59 -1.98
C ARG A 156 -12.57 -1.90 -1.92
N GLU A 157 -11.97 -1.76 -0.74
CA GLU A 157 -10.55 -2.01 -0.54
C GLU A 157 -10.22 -3.50 -0.49
N LYS A 158 -11.13 -4.32 0.07
CA LYS A 158 -10.82 -5.71 0.45
C LYS A 158 -11.46 -6.77 -0.43
N VAL A 159 -12.49 -6.46 -1.21
CA VAL A 159 -13.17 -7.45 -2.06
C VAL A 159 -12.86 -7.19 -3.54
N LYS A 160 -12.59 -8.27 -4.29
CA LYS A 160 -12.36 -8.18 -5.73
C LYS A 160 -13.58 -7.55 -6.43
N PRO A 161 -13.39 -6.53 -7.29
CA PRO A 161 -14.47 -6.04 -8.13
C PRO A 161 -14.94 -7.18 -9.04
N SER A 162 -16.25 -7.36 -9.16
CA SER A 162 -16.81 -8.37 -10.05
C SER A 162 -16.46 -8.01 -11.49
N VAL A 163 -15.66 -8.88 -12.14
CA VAL A 163 -15.39 -8.81 -13.57
C VAL A 163 -16.70 -9.17 -14.30
N GLY A 164 -17.59 -8.19 -14.45
CA GLY A 164 -18.94 -8.45 -14.96
C GLY A 164 -19.85 -7.23 -15.10
N ALA A 165 -19.29 -6.03 -15.24
CA ALA A 165 -20.03 -4.85 -15.69
C ALA A 165 -19.12 -4.05 -16.64
N ALA A 166 -19.14 -4.47 -17.91
CA ALA A 166 -18.76 -3.68 -19.07
C ALA A 166 -20.03 -3.44 -19.88
#